data_AF-A0A7V3WN25-F1
#
_entry.id   AF-A0A7V3WN25-F1
#
_cell.length_a   1.000
_cell.length_b   1.000
_cell.length_c   1.000
_cell.angle_alpha   90.00
_cell.angle_beta   90.00
_cell.angle_gamma   90.00
#
_symmetry.space_group_name_H-M   'P 1'
#
loop_
_entity.id
_entity.type
_entity.pdbx_description
1 polymer ?
#
loop_
_entity_poly.entity_id
_entity_poly.type
_entity_poly.pdbx_seq_one_letter_code
_entity_poly.pdbx_strand_id
1 'polypeptide(L)'
;MFSKGRPKNYLEPAHIHGLADAYLNWRAVHSLSAIITAAEAARNDHNLSPSRYASVGEQVEVLPLDEAVVQLRKAEEELDAANRELEMVLKRLGLA
;
A
#
# COMPACT_ATOMS: atom_id res chain seq x y z
N MET A 1 -1.52 19.82 0.51
CA MET A 1 -1.49 21.30 0.56
C MET A 1 -0.70 21.81 -0.64
N PHE A 2 -1.32 22.57 -1.53
CA PHE A 2 -0.67 23.26 -2.67
C PHE A 2 -1.66 24.25 -3.29
N SER A 3 -1.17 25.22 -4.05
CA SER A 3 -1.99 26.07 -4.90
C SER A 3 -1.96 25.57 -6.34
N LYS A 4 -3.13 25.56 -6.99
CA LYS A 4 -3.27 25.06 -8.35
C LYS A 4 -2.61 26.03 -9.32
N GLY A 5 -1.69 25.52 -10.13
CA GLY A 5 -1.07 26.28 -11.21
C GLY A 5 -1.20 25.54 -12.53
N ARG A 6 -0.91 26.24 -13.63
CA ARG A 6 -0.85 25.68 -14.97
C ARG A 6 0.53 26.01 -15.55
N PRO A 7 1.34 25.03 -15.98
CA PRO A 7 1.05 23.60 -16.08
C PRO A 7 1.24 22.81 -14.76
N LYS A 8 1.84 23.42 -13.73
CA LYS A 8 2.20 22.74 -12.47
C LYS A 8 1.62 23.49 -11.27
N ASN A 9 1.31 22.75 -10.21
CA ASN A 9 0.99 23.31 -8.90
C ASN A 9 2.21 23.98 -8.29
N TYR A 10 1.99 24.91 -7.36
CA TYR A 10 3.06 25.63 -6.68
C TYR A 10 2.81 25.72 -5.17
N LEU A 11 3.87 25.99 -4.43
CA LEU A 11 3.84 26.22 -2.99
C LEU A 11 3.89 27.72 -2.75
N GLU A 12 2.92 28.22 -1.99
CA GLU A 12 2.93 29.58 -1.48
C GLU A 12 3.84 29.67 -0.25
N PRO A 13 4.31 30.88 0.13
CA PRO A 13 5.13 31.06 1.32
C PRO A 13 4.53 30.44 2.59
N ALA A 14 3.20 30.50 2.75
CA ALA A 14 2.50 29.88 3.87
C ALA A 14 2.65 28.33 3.89
N HIS A 15 2.61 27.69 2.72
CA HIS A 15 2.83 26.24 2.60
C HIS A 15 4.25 25.86 3.00
N ILE A 16 5.23 26.65 2.54
CA ILE A 16 6.65 26.45 2.85
C ILE A 16 6.89 26.62 4.34
N HIS A 17 6.34 27.66 4.97
CA HIS A 17 6.46 27.88 6.41
C HIS A 17 5.85 26.74 7.21
N GLY A 18 4.66 26.24 6.85
CA GLY A 18 4.05 25.11 7.52
C GLY A 18 4.89 23.83 7.44
N LEU A 19 5.48 23.55 6.28
CA LEU A 19 6.39 22.42 6.09
C LEU A 19 7.68 22.57 6.92
N ALA A 20 8.29 23.76 6.87
CA ALA A 20 9.53 24.05 7.60
C ALA A 20 9.30 23.96 9.11
N ASP A 21 8.20 24.50 9.63
CA ASP A 21 7.85 24.43 11.05
C ASP A 21 7.67 22.98 11.52
N ALA A 22 6.96 22.15 10.74
CA ALA A 22 6.77 20.74 11.09
C ALA A 22 8.10 19.98 11.12
N TYR A 23 8.98 20.23 10.13
CA TYR A 23 10.28 19.56 10.04
C TYR A 23 11.24 20.01 11.15
N LEU A 24 11.45 21.32 11.29
CA LEU A 24 12.43 21.89 12.22
C LEU A 24 12.07 21.62 13.69
N ASN A 25 10.77 21.56 14.00
CA ASN A 25 10.30 21.25 15.35
C ASN A 25 10.01 19.77 15.57
N TRP A 26 10.37 18.89 14.63
CA TRP A 26 10.15 17.45 14.73
C TRP A 26 8.71 17.10 15.13
N ARG A 27 7.73 17.64 14.40
CA ARG A 27 6.31 17.51 14.72
C ARG A 27 5.62 16.54 13.75
N ALA A 28 4.90 15.57 14.30
CA ALA A 28 3.94 14.78 13.54
C ALA A 28 2.67 15.60 13.30
N VAL A 29 2.26 15.72 12.04
CA VAL A 29 1.10 16.49 11.62
C VAL A 29 0.26 15.63 10.69
N HIS A 30 -1.01 15.44 11.04
CA HIS A 30 -1.94 14.60 10.29
C HIS A 30 -1.92 14.93 8.79
N SER A 31 -1.75 13.90 7.95
CA SER A 31 -1.65 14.01 6.48
C SER A 31 -0.54 14.92 5.93
N LEU A 32 0.47 15.27 6.74
CA LEU A 32 1.60 16.11 6.33
C LEU A 32 2.95 15.51 6.73
N SER A 33 3.10 15.06 7.98
CA SER A 33 4.34 14.52 8.52
C SER A 33 4.09 13.41 9.53
N ALA A 34 4.96 12.41 9.52
CA ALA A 34 4.97 11.33 10.49
C ALA A 34 6.38 11.19 11.05
N ILE A 35 6.47 10.85 12.34
CA ILE A 35 7.73 10.49 12.99
C ILE A 35 7.74 8.97 13.08
N ILE A 36 8.75 8.35 12.48
CA ILE A 36 8.89 6.89 12.48
C ILE A 36 10.17 6.49 13.20
N THR A 37 10.14 5.30 13.79
CA THR A 37 11.30 4.65 14.39
C THR A 37 12.13 3.91 13.34
N ALA A 38 13.41 3.65 13.66
CA ALA A 38 14.26 2.82 12.81
C ALA A 38 13.72 1.39 12.67
N ALA A 39 13.06 0.87 13.71
CA ALA A 39 12.41 -0.45 13.69
C ALA A 39 11.23 -0.48 12.70
N GLU A 40 10.42 0.57 12.64
CA GLU A 40 9.36 0.72 11.64
C GLU A 40 9.92 0.81 10.23
N ALA A 41 11.00 1.57 10.03
CA ALA A 41 11.67 1.63 8.73
C ALA A 41 12.17 0.25 8.31
N ALA A 42 12.82 -0.51 9.20
CA ALA A 42 13.32 -1.86 8.92
C ALA A 42 12.18 -2.85 8.60
N ARG A 43 11.06 -2.81 9.34
CA ARG A 43 9.87 -3.64 9.05
C ARG A 43 9.29 -3.39 7.65
N ASN A 44 9.46 -2.16 7.14
CA ASN A 44 8.98 -1.75 5.83
C ASN A 44 10.06 -1.79 4.75
N ASP A 45 11.11 -2.60 4.92
CA ASP A 45 12.23 -2.73 3.97
C ASP A 45 12.87 -1.38 3.62
N HIS A 46 13.03 -0.53 4.63
CA HIS A 46 13.54 0.83 4.51
C HIS A 46 12.80 1.72 3.49
N ASN A 47 11.55 1.38 3.15
CA ASN A 47 10.70 2.21 2.31
C ASN A 47 10.30 3.48 3.07
N LEU A 48 10.81 4.63 2.63
CA LEU A 48 10.56 5.95 3.21
C LEU A 48 9.55 6.80 2.40
N SER A 49 8.80 6.19 1.49
CA SER A 49 7.77 6.91 0.72
C SER A 49 6.77 7.57 1.66
N PRO A 50 6.54 8.90 1.58
CA PRO A 50 5.62 9.60 2.47
C PRO A 50 4.21 9.01 2.49
N SER A 51 3.74 8.47 1.35
CA SER A 51 2.42 7.82 1.25
C SER A 51 2.21 6.66 2.22
N ARG A 52 3.29 6.04 2.72
CA ARG A 52 3.23 4.94 3.68
C ARG A 52 2.99 5.41 5.11
N TYR A 53 3.35 6.64 5.46
CA TYR A 53 3.36 7.12 6.85
C TYR A 53 2.51 8.37 7.07
N ALA A 54 2.42 9.24 6.07
CA ALA A 54 1.58 10.43 6.06
C ALA A 54 0.51 10.22 4.97
N SER A 55 -0.53 9.45 5.31
CA SER A 55 -1.62 9.20 4.36
C SER A 55 -2.40 10.49 4.10
N VAL A 56 -2.53 10.84 2.83
CA VAL A 56 -3.37 11.96 2.34
C VAL A 56 -4.75 11.45 1.88
N GLY A 57 -5.00 10.13 2.00
CA GLY A 57 -6.27 9.48 1.67
C GLY A 57 -6.72 8.51 2.76
N GLU A 58 -7.98 8.08 2.64
CA GLU A 58 -8.60 7.05 3.48
C GLU A 58 -7.65 5.87 3.65
N GLN A 59 -7.42 5.44 4.90
CA GLN A 59 -6.60 4.26 5.15
C GLN A 59 -7.28 3.09 4.45
N VAL A 60 -6.70 2.63 3.34
CA VAL A 60 -7.14 1.37 2.74
C VAL A 60 -6.79 0.31 3.76
N GLU A 61 -7.81 -0.35 4.30
CA GLU A 61 -7.60 -1.55 5.11
C GLU A 61 -6.79 -2.54 4.28
N VAL A 62 -5.53 -2.73 4.68
CA VAL A 62 -4.66 -3.71 4.06
C VAL A 62 -4.98 -5.04 4.71
N LEU A 63 -5.32 -6.05 3.89
CA LEU A 63 -5.55 -7.40 4.36
C LEU A 63 -4.33 -7.89 5.15
N PRO A 64 -4.49 -8.31 6.42
CA PRO A 64 -3.39 -8.87 7.20
C PRO A 64 -2.71 -10.04 6.49
N LEU A 65 -1.40 -10.19 6.67
CA LEU A 65 -0.61 -11.20 5.94
C LEU A 65 -1.10 -12.62 6.19
N ASP A 66 -1.47 -12.94 7.43
CA ASP A 66 -2.03 -14.22 7.83
C ASP A 66 -3.35 -14.50 7.11
N GLU A 67 -4.24 -13.51 7.03
CA GLU A 67 -5.48 -13.62 6.26
C GLU A 67 -5.22 -13.78 4.76
N ALA A 68 -4.26 -13.04 4.21
CA ALA A 68 -3.86 -13.16 2.80
C ALA A 68 -3.32 -14.56 2.47
N VAL A 69 -2.50 -15.13 3.35
CA VAL A 69 -1.98 -16.50 3.20
C VAL A 69 -3.10 -17.54 3.28
N VAL A 70 -4.08 -17.35 4.17
CA VAL A 70 -5.24 -18.24 4.24
C VAL A 70 -6.07 -18.19 2.96
N GLN A 71 -6.31 -17.00 2.41
CA GLN A 71 -7.04 -16.86 1.15
C GLN A 71 -6.28 -17.48 -0.03
N LEU A 72 -4.97 -17.30 -0.10
CA LEU A 72 -4.12 -17.92 -1.12
C LEU A 72 -4.24 -19.45 -1.10
N ARG A 73 -4.10 -20.07 0.07
CA ARG A 73 -4.19 -21.54 0.19
C ARG A 73 -5.55 -22.09 -0.22
N LYS A 74 -6.64 -21.37 0.11
CA LYS A 74 -7.99 -21.75 -0.35
C LYS A 74 -8.10 -21.70 -1.87
N ALA A 75 -7.58 -20.65 -2.49
CA ALA A 75 -7.59 -20.51 -3.95
C ALA A 75 -6.76 -21.61 -4.65
N GLU A 76 -5.63 -22.01 -4.06
CA GLU A 76 -4.82 -23.13 -4.57
C GLU A 76 -5.59 -24.47 -4.49
N GLU A 77 -6.31 -24.73 -3.39
CA GLU A 77 -7.14 -25.93 -3.25
C GLU A 77 -8.29 -25.97 -4.27
N GLU A 78 -8.95 -24.83 -4.51
CA GLU A 78 -10.00 -24.70 -5.53
C GLU A 78 -9.44 -24.90 -6.95
N LEU A 79 -8.26 -24.36 -7.23
CA LEU A 79 -7.57 -24.55 -8.50
C LEU A 79 -7.23 -26.02 -8.75
N ASP A 80 -6.71 -26.71 -7.73
CA ASP A 80 -6.41 -28.15 -7.82
C ASP A 80 -7.66 -28.98 -8.10
N ALA A 81 -8.78 -28.65 -7.45
CA ALA A 81 -10.06 -29.30 -7.69
C ALA A 81 -10.55 -29.09 -9.13
N ALA A 82 -10.52 -27.84 -9.60
CA ALA A 82 -10.90 -27.48 -10.97
C ALA A 82 -10.02 -28.17 -12.02
N ASN A 83 -8.71 -28.27 -11.77
CA ASN A 83 -7.77 -28.96 -12.66
C ASN A 83 -8.07 -30.46 -12.76
N ARG A 84 -8.40 -31.13 -11.64
CA ARG A 84 -8.81 -32.54 -11.66
C ARG A 84 -10.09 -32.74 -12.45
N GLU A 85 -11.06 -31.84 -12.29
CA GLU A 85 -12.31 -31.88 -13.07
C GLU A 85 -12.04 -31.70 -14.57
N LEU A 86 -11.22 -30.72 -14.92
CA LEU A 86 -10.80 -30.48 -16.30
C LEU A 86 -10.11 -31.71 -16.89
N GLU A 87 -9.20 -32.35 -16.16
CA GLU A 87 -8.50 -33.55 -16.61
C GLU A 87 -9.47 -34.72 -16.88
N MET A 88 -10.49 -34.89 -16.04
CA MET A 88 -11.54 -35.87 -16.29
C MET A 88 -12.32 -35.59 -17.57
N VAL A 89 -12.63 -34.32 -17.84
CA VAL A 89 -13.31 -33.91 -19.08
C VAL A 89 -12.41 -34.13 -20.31
N LEU A 90 -11.14 -33.74 -20.24
CA LEU A 90 -10.18 -33.91 -21.34
C LEU A 90 -9.96 -35.40 -21.67
N LYS A 91 -9.86 -36.27 -20.66
CA LYS A 91 -9.78 -37.73 -20.86
C LYS A 91 -11.01 -38.29 -21.57
N ARG A 92 -12.22 -37.83 -21.20
CA ARG A 92 -13.47 -38.23 -21.89
C ARG A 92 -13.52 -37.78 -23.34
N LEU A 93 -12.88 -36.65 -23.67
CA LEU A 93 -12.78 -36.12 -25.02
C LEU A 93 -11.61 -36.70 -25.82
N GLY A 94 -10.75 -37.52 -25.21
CA GLY A 94 -9.55 -38.08 -25.85
C GLY A 94 -8.44 -37.06 -26.11
N LEU A 95 -8.40 -35.97 -25.32
CA LEU A 95 -7.46 -34.85 -25.46
C LEU A 95 -6.38 -34.82 -24.37
N ALA A 96 -6.38 -35.80 -23.46
CA ALA A 96 -5.43 -35.96 -22.36
C ALA A 96 -4.75 -37.32 -22.42
#